data_AF-F3G094-F1
#
_entry.id   AF-F3G094-F1
#
_cell.length_a   1.000
_cell.length_b   1.000
_cell.length_c   1.000
_cell.angle_alpha   90.00
_cell.angle_beta   90.00
_cell.angle_gamma   90.00
#
_symmetry.space_group_name_H-M   'P 1'
#
loop_
_entity.id
_entity.type
_entity.pdbx_description
1 polymer ?
#
loop_
_entity_poly.entity_id
_entity_poly.type
_entity_poly.pdbx_seq_one_letter_code
_entity_poly.pdbx_strand_id
1 'polypeptide(L)' 'TAERFLADPFSNSPDARMYKTGDLARYMADGRIEYLGR' A
#
# COMPACT_ATOMS: atom_id res chain seq x y z
N THR A 1 -9.91 1.39 -13.09
CA THR A 1 -9.16 0.15 -12.80
C THR A 1 -7.65 0.37 -12.73
N ALA A 2 -7.04 1.16 -13.62
CA ALA A 2 -5.61 1.54 -13.51
C ALA A 2 -5.30 2.47 -12.31
N GLU A 3 -6.24 3.33 -11.91
CA GLU A 3 -6.04 4.30 -10.82
C GLU A 3 -5.89 3.69 -9.42
N ARG A 4 -6.30 2.42 -9.25
CA ARG A 4 -6.29 1.73 -7.94
C ARG A 4 -5.26 0.61 -7.85
N PHE A 5 -4.82 0.06 -8.99
CA PHE A 5 -3.79 -0.98 -9.06
C PHE A 5 -2.57 -0.40 -9.76
N LEU A 6 -1.59 0.01 -8.96
CA LEU A 6 -0.35 0.65 -9.40
C LEU A 6 0.75 -0.40 -9.59
N ALA A 7 1.81 -0.07 -10.34
CA ALA A 7 3.02 -0.89 -10.33
C ALA A 7 3.61 -0.92 -8.91
N ASP A 8 4.08 -2.09 -8.46
CA ASP A 8 4.70 -2.24 -7.14
C ASP A 8 6.21 -1.92 -7.21
N PRO A 9 6.67 -0.77 -6.66
CA PRO A 9 8.08 -0.39 -6.70
C PRO A 9 8.96 -1.22 -5.74
N PHE A 10 8.37 -2.02 -4.86
CA PHE A 10 9.09 -2.83 -3.87
C PHE A 10 9.28 -4.29 -4.32
N SER A 11 8.65 -4.68 -5.42
CA SER A 11 8.77 -6.01 -5.99
C SER A 11 9.78 -6.05 -7.12
N ASN A 12 10.55 -7.15 -7.20
CA ASN A 12 11.43 -7.42 -8.34
C ASN A 12 10.69 -8.03 -9.54
N SER A 13 9.41 -8.38 -9.38
CA SER A 13 8.60 -8.93 -10.47
C SER A 13 8.02 -7.80 -11.33
N PRO A 14 8.23 -7.80 -12.66
CA PRO A 14 7.78 -6.73 -13.55
C PRO A 14 6.25 -6.60 -13.63
N ASP A 15 5.50 -7.65 -13.32
CA ASP A 15 4.03 -7.66 -13.35
C ASP A 15 3.39 -7.44 -11.96
N ALA A 16 4.20 -7.20 -10.92
CA ALA A 16 3.68 -6.97 -9.58
C ALA A 16 2.91 -5.65 -9.48
N ARG A 17 1.80 -5.69 -8.75
CA ARG A 17 0.92 -4.53 -8.55
C ARG A 17 0.57 -4.30 -7.09
N MET A 18 0.53 -3.04 -6.71
CA MET A 18 0.10 -2.55 -5.40
C MET A 18 -1.32 -1.98 -5.49
N TYR A 19 -2.17 -2.25 -4.50
CA TYR A 19 -3.53 -1.69 -4.43
C TYR A 19 -3.58 -0.45 -3.53
N LYS A 20 -4.12 0.66 -4.05
CA LYS A 20 -4.37 1.89 -3.30
C LYS A 20 -5.75 1.85 -2.62
N THR A 21 -5.77 1.41 -1.36
CA THR A 21 -6.99 1.31 -0.53
C THR A 21 -7.73 2.64 -0.41
N GLY A 22 -6.97 3.73 -0.24
CA GLY A 22 -7.50 5.05 0.07
C GLY A 22 -7.69 5.31 1.56
N ASP A 23 -7.20 4.40 2.40
CA ASP A 23 -7.18 4.53 3.84
C ASP A 23 -5.91 5.22 4.33
N LEU A 24 -6.02 6.00 5.41
CA LEU A 24 -4.88 6.58 6.11
C LEU A 24 -4.45 5.65 7.24
N ALA A 25 -3.16 5.38 7.31
CA ALA A 25 -2.56 4.55 8.36
C ALA A 25 -1.13 5.03 8.68
N ARG A 26 -0.60 4.59 9.82
CA ARG A 26 0.80 4.82 10.20
C ARG A 26 1.48 3.56 10.72
N TYR A 27 2.78 3.44 10.48
CA TYR A 27 3.62 2.44 11.12
C TYR A 27 4.02 2.87 12.53
N MET A 28 3.96 1.92 13.46
CA MET A 28 4.48 2.05 14.82
C MET A 28 5.92 1.56 14.89
N ALA A 29 6.63 1.95 15.96
CA ALA A 29 8.03 1.54 16.17
C ALA A 29 8.21 0.01 16.29
N ASP A 30 7.17 -0.70 16.71
CA ASP A 30 7.14 -2.16 16.81
C ASP A 30 6.74 -2.87 15.50
N GLY A 31 6.56 -2.12 14.41
CA GLY A 31 6.19 -2.64 13.10
C GLY A 31 4.69 -2.87 12.88
N ARG A 32 3.84 -2.62 13.88
CA ARG A 32 2.38 -2.69 13.69
C ARG A 32 1.88 -1.50 12.86
N ILE A 33 0.74 -1.69 12.21
CA ILE A 33 0.05 -0.65 11.44
C ILE A 33 -1.19 -0.21 12.23
N GLU A 34 -1.32 1.09 12.46
CA GLU A 34 -2.52 1.70 13.04
C GLU A 34 -3.34 2.40 11.96
N TYR A 35 -4.64 2.09 11.93
CA TYR A 35 -5.60 2.73 11.04
C TYR A 35 -6.06 4.08 11.61
N LEU A 36 -6.10 5.11 10.77
CA LEU A 36 -6.40 6.49 11.17
C LEU A 36 -7.70 7.03 10.54
N GLY A 37 -8.23 6.37 9.52
CA GLY A 37 -9.47 6.78 8.86
C GLY A 37 -9.43 6.59 7.35
N ARG A 38 -10.46 7.12 6.69
CA ARG A 38 -10.62 7.14 5.23
C ARG A 38 -11.03 8.53 4.78
#